data_AF-A0A7R9TJB4-F1
#
_entry.id   AF-A0A7R9TJB4-F1
#
_cell.length_a   1.000
_cell.length_b   1.000
_cell.length_c   1.000
_cell.angle_alpha   90.00
_cell.angle_beta   90.00
_cell.angle_gamma   90.00
#
_symmetry.space_group_name_H-M   'P 1'
#
loop_
_entity.id
_entity.type
_entity.pdbx_description
1 polymer ?
#
loop_
_entity_poly.entity_id
_entity_poly.type
_entity_poly.pdbx_seq_one_letter_code
_entity_poly.pdbx_strand_id
1 'polypeptide(L)'
;LASVVLRDTVANYFGGLIVIASGWFSPKEVVRVLVQRREISGRVEHIGLMYTKLINRAGKVAYIPNSQMVAHKVENLSRAPYREFREQLAIPFKDLGHVPDIQERIEAFLRSTAGADVMRGVSLAPRCTLTGINSFAG
;
A
#
# COMPACT_ATOMS: atom_id res chain seq x y z
N LEU A 1 -20.46 -1.05 -31.21
CA LEU A 1 -20.74 -1.86 -29.99
C LEU A 1 -19.88 -3.12 -29.95
N ALA A 2 -19.94 -4.00 -30.96
CA ALA A 2 -19.11 -5.22 -31.01
C ALA A 2 -17.59 -4.97 -30.94
N SER A 3 -17.09 -3.89 -31.55
CA SER A 3 -15.66 -3.53 -31.53
C SER A 3 -15.13 -3.15 -30.15
N VAL A 4 -15.96 -2.54 -29.29
CA VAL A 4 -15.57 -2.15 -27.92
C VAL A 4 -15.50 -3.38 -27.03
N VAL A 5 -16.52 -4.25 -27.11
CA VAL A 5 -16.54 -5.52 -26.34
C VAL A 5 -15.38 -6.42 -26.73
N LEU A 6 -15.05 -6.51 -28.04
CA LEU A 6 -13.91 -7.29 -28.51
C LEU A 6 -12.60 -6.72 -27.96
N ARG A 7 -12.42 -5.39 -27.99
CA ARG A 7 -11.25 -4.72 -27.42
C ARG A 7 -11.08 -5.07 -25.95
N ASP A 8 -12.14 -4.96 -25.16
CA ASP A 8 -12.09 -5.24 -23.72
C ASP A 8 -11.80 -6.72 -23.44
N THR A 9 -12.40 -7.63 -24.22
CA THR A 9 -12.17 -9.07 -24.07
C THR A 9 -10.74 -9.45 -24.41
N VAL A 10 -10.20 -8.94 -25.52
CA VAL A 10 -8.80 -9.16 -25.92
C VAL A 10 -7.84 -8.54 -24.91
N ALA A 11 -8.12 -7.33 -24.43
CA ALA A 11 -7.32 -6.67 -23.40
C ALA A 11 -7.28 -7.45 -22.09
N ASN A 12 -8.42 -8.01 -21.65
CA ASN A 12 -8.47 -8.85 -20.45
C ASN A 12 -7.69 -10.16 -20.63
N TYR A 13 -7.78 -10.79 -21.80
CA TYR A 13 -7.07 -12.03 -22.09
C TYR A 13 -5.54 -11.83 -22.04
N PHE A 14 -5.04 -10.85 -22.79
CA PHE A 14 -3.60 -10.54 -22.77
C PHE A 14 -3.16 -10.00 -21.43
N GLY A 15 -4.01 -9.27 -20.71
CA GLY A 15 -3.75 -8.85 -19.34
C GLY A 15 -3.49 -10.05 -18.42
N GLY A 16 -4.28 -11.13 -18.54
CA GLY A 16 -4.07 -12.35 -17.77
C GLY A 16 -2.74 -13.03 -18.08
N LEU A 17 -2.39 -13.14 -19.37
CA LEU A 17 -1.10 -13.69 -19.79
C LEU A 17 0.08 -12.87 -19.27
N ILE A 18 -0.02 -11.54 -19.32
CA ILE A 18 1.02 -10.63 -18.82
C ILE A 18 1.20 -10.82 -17.31
N VAL A 19 0.11 -10.86 -16.54
CA VAL A 19 0.17 -11.06 -15.08
C VAL A 19 0.85 -12.38 -14.71
N ILE A 20 0.52 -13.46 -15.44
CA ILE A 20 1.12 -14.78 -15.21
C ILE A 20 2.61 -14.78 -15.59
N ALA A 21 2.96 -14.19 -16.73
CA ALA A 21 4.34 -14.15 -17.22
C ALA A 21 5.25 -13.23 -16.38
N SER A 22 4.72 -12.11 -15.90
CA SER A 22 5.48 -11.13 -15.13
C SER A 22 5.67 -11.53 -13.66
N GLY A 23 4.79 -12.40 -13.13
CA GLY A 23 4.87 -12.89 -11.76
C GLY A 23 4.77 -11.78 -10.70
N TRP A 24 4.11 -10.66 -11.01
CA TRP A 24 3.95 -9.52 -10.09
C TRP A 24 3.33 -9.92 -8.75
N PHE A 25 2.41 -10.86 -8.77
CA PHE A 25 1.82 -11.49 -7.60
C PHE A 25 1.43 -12.93 -7.89
N SER A 26 1.37 -13.73 -6.83
CA SER A 26 1.00 -15.14 -6.89
C SER A 26 -0.27 -15.42 -6.12
N PRO A 27 -0.98 -16.53 -6.41
CA PRO A 27 -2.11 -16.96 -5.58
C PRO A 27 -1.69 -17.05 -4.11
N LYS A 28 -2.59 -16.66 -3.21
CA LYS A 28 -2.42 -16.53 -1.75
C LYS A 28 -1.67 -15.30 -1.25
N GLU A 29 -1.07 -14.49 -2.12
CA GLU A 29 -0.46 -13.22 -1.71
C GLU A 29 -1.53 -12.13 -1.50
N VAL A 30 -1.19 -11.13 -0.68
CA VAL A 30 -2.05 -9.98 -0.40
C VAL A 30 -1.62 -8.83 -1.29
N VAL A 31 -2.56 -8.33 -2.09
CA VAL A 31 -2.32 -7.30 -3.08
C VAL A 31 -3.26 -6.13 -2.82
N ARG A 32 -2.76 -4.91 -3.04
CA ARG A 32 -3.54 -3.68 -3.06
C ARG A 32 -3.53 -3.13 -4.48
N VAL A 33 -4.71 -2.76 -4.98
CA VAL A 33 -4.91 -2.24 -6.33
C VAL A 33 -5.68 -0.93 -6.23
N LEU A 34 -5.22 0.09 -6.97
CA LEU A 34 -5.91 1.37 -7.06
C LEU A 34 -6.68 1.47 -8.37
N VAL A 35 -7.97 1.13 -8.34
CA VAL A 35 -8.85 1.16 -9.53
C VAL A 35 -9.74 2.40 -9.46
N GLN A 36 -9.60 3.32 -10.42
CA GLN A 36 -10.47 4.50 -10.55
C GLN A 36 -10.71 5.26 -9.21
N ARG A 37 -9.62 5.58 -8.49
CA ARG A 37 -9.61 6.24 -7.17
C ARG A 37 -10.21 5.41 -6.01
N ARG A 38 -10.52 4.14 -6.23
CA ARG A 38 -10.90 3.20 -5.16
C ARG A 38 -9.75 2.24 -4.90
N GLU A 39 -9.35 2.17 -3.64
CA GLU A 39 -8.37 1.19 -3.19
C GLU A 39 -9.08 -0.10 -2.81
N ILE A 40 -8.70 -1.20 -3.47
CA ILE A 40 -9.18 -2.53 -3.16
C ILE A 40 -7.98 -3.31 -2.62
N SER A 41 -8.11 -3.86 -1.43
CA SER A 41 -7.06 -4.68 -0.82
C SER A 41 -7.60 -6.04 -0.43
N GLY A 42 -6.95 -7.08 -0.92
CA GLY A 42 -7.41 -8.44 -0.71
C GLY A 42 -6.33 -9.47 -0.99
N ARG A 43 -6.58 -10.68 -0.52
CA ARG A 43 -5.78 -11.86 -0.82
C ARG A 43 -6.18 -12.39 -2.19
N VAL A 44 -5.20 -12.67 -3.04
CA VAL A 44 -5.41 -13.30 -4.34
C VAL A 44 -5.82 -14.75 -4.10
N GLU A 45 -7.03 -15.12 -4.52
CA GLU A 45 -7.49 -16.50 -4.45
C GLU A 45 -7.08 -17.27 -5.71
N HIS A 46 -7.40 -16.70 -6.87
CA HIS A 46 -7.10 -17.30 -8.17
C HIS A 46 -6.93 -16.22 -9.24
N ILE A 47 -6.00 -16.46 -10.17
CA ILE A 47 -5.77 -15.64 -11.36
C ILE A 47 -6.41 -16.39 -12.53
N GLY A 48 -7.61 -15.95 -12.91
CA GLY A 48 -8.28 -16.46 -14.09
C GLY A 48 -7.75 -15.77 -15.36
N LEU A 49 -8.16 -16.30 -16.50
CA LEU A 49 -7.74 -15.81 -17.81
C LEU A 49 -8.14 -14.34 -18.05
N MET A 50 -9.36 -13.97 -17.65
CA MET A 50 -9.91 -12.62 -17.86
C MET A 50 -9.97 -11.78 -16.57
N TYR A 51 -10.13 -12.43 -15.43
CA TYR A 51 -10.36 -11.78 -14.14
C TYR A 51 -9.50 -12.40 -13.05
N THR A 52 -9.05 -11.57 -12.12
CA THR A 52 -8.40 -11.98 -10.88
C THR A 52 -9.40 -11.89 -9.73
N LYS A 53 -9.53 -12.98 -8.96
CA LYS A 53 -10.41 -13.06 -7.79
C LYS A 53 -9.64 -12.68 -6.53
N LEU A 54 -10.07 -11.61 -5.87
CA LEU A 54 -9.54 -11.15 -4.58
C LEU A 54 -10.57 -11.37 -3.48
N ILE A 55 -10.12 -11.79 -2.30
CA ILE A 55 -10.93 -11.81 -1.07
C ILE A 55 -10.41 -10.74 -0.12
N ASN A 56 -11.24 -9.76 0.20
CA ASN A 56 -10.91 -8.73 1.18
C ASN A 56 -10.90 -9.31 2.61
N ARG A 57 -10.29 -8.59 3.55
CA ARG A 57 -10.28 -8.99 4.98
C ARG A 57 -11.67 -9.17 5.59
N ALA A 58 -12.67 -8.44 5.07
CA ALA A 58 -14.07 -8.57 5.46
C ALA A 58 -14.80 -9.75 4.78
N GLY A 59 -14.09 -10.65 4.08
CA GLY A 59 -14.68 -11.80 3.38
C GLY A 59 -15.37 -11.46 2.05
N LYS A 60 -15.41 -10.19 1.65
CA LYS A 60 -16.01 -9.77 0.37
C LYS A 60 -15.13 -10.20 -0.81
N VAL A 61 -15.75 -10.79 -1.83
CA VAL A 61 -15.09 -11.21 -3.07
C VAL A 61 -15.14 -10.06 -4.08
N ALA A 62 -14.00 -9.73 -4.68
CA ALA A 62 -13.88 -8.78 -5.77
C ALA A 62 -13.30 -9.48 -7.02
N TYR A 63 -13.98 -9.33 -8.15
CA TYR A 63 -13.50 -9.77 -9.46
C TYR A 63 -12.98 -8.57 -10.22
N ILE A 64 -11.67 -8.53 -10.46
CA ILE A 64 -11.02 -7.40 -11.16
C ILE A 64 -10.61 -7.87 -12.56
N PRO A 65 -11.01 -7.16 -13.63
CA PRO A 65 -10.54 -7.45 -14.98
C PRO A 65 -9.02 -7.32 -15.07
N ASN A 66 -8.35 -8.27 -15.72
CA ASN A 66 -6.89 -8.29 -15.77
C ASN A 66 -6.33 -7.07 -16.54
N SER A 67 -7.09 -6.51 -17.49
CA SER A 67 -6.70 -5.25 -18.15
C SER A 67 -6.54 -4.10 -17.16
N GLN A 68 -7.37 -4.02 -16.12
CA GLN A 68 -7.27 -3.01 -15.07
C GLN A 68 -6.08 -3.26 -14.15
N MET A 69 -5.74 -4.53 -13.89
CA MET A 69 -4.56 -4.89 -13.10
C MET A 69 -3.26 -4.45 -13.80
N VAL A 70 -3.21 -4.58 -15.13
CA VAL A 70 -2.06 -4.14 -15.92
C VAL A 70 -2.02 -2.62 -16.11
N ALA A 71 -3.18 -1.97 -16.24
CA ALA A 71 -3.26 -0.53 -16.47
C ALA A 71 -3.06 0.32 -15.21
N HIS A 72 -3.27 -0.24 -14.01
CA HIS A 72 -3.22 0.50 -12.75
C HIS A 72 -2.06 0.08 -11.85
N LYS A 73 -1.80 0.91 -10.83
CA LYS A 73 -0.79 0.62 -9.81
C LYS A 73 -1.23 -0.57 -8.97
N VAL A 74 -0.39 -1.60 -8.93
CA VAL A 74 -0.54 -2.80 -8.11
C VAL A 74 0.60 -2.85 -7.10
N GLU A 75 0.26 -2.97 -5.82
CA GLU A 75 1.22 -3.07 -4.72
C GLU A 75 1.11 -4.46 -4.09
N ASN A 76 2.22 -5.19 -4.03
CA ASN A 76 2.28 -6.50 -3.38
C ASN A 76 2.67 -6.34 -1.91
N LEU A 77 1.67 -6.42 -1.02
CA LEU A 77 1.87 -6.25 0.42
C LEU A 77 2.54 -7.48 1.05
N SER A 78 2.46 -8.65 0.41
CA SER A 78 3.11 -9.87 0.91
C SER A 78 4.61 -9.92 0.66
N ARG A 79 5.08 -9.25 -0.39
CA ARG A 79 6.52 -9.17 -0.74
C ARG A 79 7.19 -7.90 -0.21
N ALA A 80 6.47 -7.06 0.52
CA ALA A 80 7.04 -5.88 1.14
C ALA A 80 8.03 -6.31 2.24
N PRO A 81 9.33 -5.97 2.13
CA PRO A 81 10.33 -6.39 3.10
C PRO A 81 10.17 -5.69 4.45
N TYR A 82 9.61 -4.48 4.44
CA TYR A 82 9.43 -3.64 5.62
C TYR A 82 8.03 -3.04 5.63
N ARG A 83 7.54 -2.71 6.82
CA ARG A 83 6.27 -1.99 7.02
C ARG A 83 6.56 -0.59 7.55
N GLU A 84 6.01 0.42 6.89
CA GLU A 84 6.05 1.79 7.39
C GLU A 84 5.09 1.97 8.58
N PHE A 85 5.60 2.54 9.66
CA PHE A 85 4.81 3.01 10.80
C PHE A 85 4.87 4.54 10.83
N ARG A 86 3.72 5.20 10.70
CA ARG A 86 3.61 6.66 10.65
C ARG A 86 2.46 7.08 11.54
N GLU A 87 2.77 7.87 12.56
CA GLU A 87 1.80 8.46 13.48
C GLU A 87 1.98 9.98 13.51
N GLN A 88 0.87 10.70 13.67
CA GLN A 88 0.88 12.16 13.81
C GLN A 88 0.39 12.51 15.23
N LEU A 89 1.30 13.07 16.03
CA LEU A 89 1.00 13.51 17.39
C LEU A 89 0.77 15.02 17.40
N ALA A 90 -0.39 15.44 17.91
CA ALA A 90 -0.69 16.85 18.14
C ALA A 90 -0.16 17.28 19.51
N ILE A 91 0.63 18.36 19.55
CA ILE A 91 1.19 18.93 20.78
C ILE A 91 0.56 20.31 21.00
N PRO A 92 0.10 20.64 22.23
CA PRO A 92 -0.38 21.98 22.56
C PRO A 92 0.67 23.07 22.33
N PHE A 93 0.26 24.27 21.91
CA PHE A 93 1.16 25.41 21.70
C PHE A 93 2.00 25.79 22.93
N LYS A 94 1.45 25.61 24.13
CA LYS A 94 2.18 25.87 25.39
C LYS A 94 3.43 25.01 25.56
N ASP A 95 3.44 23.81 24.96
CA ASP A 95 4.52 22.82 25.12
C ASP A 95 5.44 22.80 23.88
N LEU A 96 5.32 23.79 22.98
CA LEU A 96 6.11 23.85 21.74
C LEU A 96 7.62 23.94 22.02
N GLY A 97 8.00 24.56 23.14
CA GLY A 97 9.41 24.63 23.58
C GLY A 97 10.01 23.26 23.91
N HIS A 98 9.19 22.26 24.24
CA HIS A 98 9.64 20.90 24.58
C HIS A 98 9.69 19.97 23.35
N VAL A 99 9.30 20.44 22.17
CA VAL A 99 9.27 19.62 20.94
C VAL A 99 10.64 18.99 20.61
N PRO A 100 11.79 19.71 20.70
CA PRO A 100 13.09 19.11 20.42
C PRO A 100 13.40 17.93 21.34
N ASP A 101 13.15 18.07 22.64
CA ASP A 101 13.39 17.03 23.64
C ASP A 101 12.49 15.81 23.41
N ILE A 102 11.24 16.05 23.02
CA ILE A 102 10.29 14.98 22.69
C ILE A 102 10.73 14.24 21.43
N GLN A 103 11.18 14.96 20.40
CA GLN A 103 11.68 14.36 19.16
C GLN A 103 12.87 13.45 19.44
N GLU A 104 13.87 13.92 20.19
CA GLU A 104 15.05 13.13 20.51
C GLU A 104 14.69 11.88 21.33
N ARG A 105 13.79 12.01 22.31
CA ARG A 105 13.32 10.86 23.11
C ARG A 105 12.56 9.84 22.26
N ILE A 106 11.71 10.28 21.34
CA ILE A 106 10.98 9.38 20.43
C ILE A 106 11.95 8.68 19.49
N GLU A 107 12.91 9.39 18.90
CA GLU A 107 13.91 8.77 18.03
C GLU A 107 14.78 7.75 18.77
N ALA A 108 15.22 8.07 19.99
CA ALA A 108 15.99 7.15 20.83
C ALA A 108 15.16 5.89 21.18
N PHE A 109 13.89 6.08 21.53
CA PHE A 109 12.96 4.98 21.81
C PHE A 109 12.70 4.09 20.58
N LEU A 110 12.48 4.69 19.41
CA LEU A 110 12.26 3.93 18.18
C LEU A 110 13.51 3.14 17.76
N ARG A 111 14.71 3.69 17.97
CA ARG A 111 15.96 2.97 17.69
C ARG A 111 16.24 1.82 18.65
N SER A 112 15.75 1.88 19.88
CA SER A 112 15.94 0.80 20.87
C SER A 112 14.86 -0.28 20.80
N THR A 113 13.77 -0.05 20.06
CA THR A 113 12.66 -1.00 19.90
C THR A 113 13.08 -2.18 19.01
N ALA A 114 12.92 -3.41 19.52
CA ALA A 114 13.20 -4.62 18.75
C ALA A 114 12.27 -4.73 17.52
N GLY A 115 12.86 -4.88 16.34
CA GLY A 115 12.13 -4.93 15.06
C GLY A 115 12.07 -3.61 14.30
N ALA A 116 12.61 -2.51 14.85
CA ALA A 116 12.89 -1.32 14.07
C ALA A 116 14.14 -1.55 13.20
N ASP A 117 13.94 -1.85 11.92
CA ASP A 117 15.05 -2.05 10.99
C ASP A 117 15.78 -0.74 10.71
N VAL A 118 17.00 -0.62 11.24
CA VAL A 118 17.91 0.50 10.98
C VAL A 118 18.84 0.13 9.83
N MET A 119 18.29 -0.08 8.63
CA MET A 119 19.13 -0.29 7.44
C MET A 119 19.86 1.01 7.08
N ARG A 120 21.17 1.05 7.33
CA ARG A 120 22.05 2.16 6.94
C ARG A 120 22.14 2.22 5.40
N GLY A 121 21.79 3.36 4.81
CA GLY A 121 21.96 3.63 3.37
C GLY A 121 20.66 3.82 2.59
N VAL A 122 19.51 3.46 3.15
CA VAL A 122 18.18 3.85 2.65
C VAL A 122 17.53 4.70 3.74
N SER A 123 16.76 5.73 3.40
CA SER A 123 16.11 6.66 4.35
C SER A 123 14.98 5.99 5.16
N LEU A 124 15.29 4.94 5.92
CA LEU A 124 14.38 4.14 6.74
C LEU A 124 14.66 4.27 8.24
N ALA A 125 15.68 5.03 8.64
CA ALA A 125 15.90 5.33 10.05
C ALA A 125 14.65 6.02 10.63
N PRO A 126 14.24 5.67 11.87
CA PRO A 126 13.12 6.33 12.51
C PRO A 126 13.42 7.83 12.59
N ARG A 127 12.48 8.64 12.10
CA ARG A 127 12.56 10.10 12.11
C ARG A 127 11.33 10.66 12.77
N CYS A 128 11.53 11.61 13.67
CA CYS A 128 10.44 12.42 14.22
C CYS A 128 10.65 13.86 13.77
N THR A 129 9.79 14.35 12.87
CA THR A 129 9.88 15.73 12.37
C THR A 129 8.61 16.50 12.67
N LEU A 130 8.76 17.80 12.95
CA LEU A 130 7.64 18.72 13.03
C LEU A 130 7.19 19.03 11.59
N THR A 131 6.01 18.53 11.21
CA THR A 131 5.48 18.67 9.85
C THR A 131 4.76 19.98 9.61
N GLY A 132 4.20 20.59 10.65
CA GLY A 132 3.47 21.85 10.55
C GLY A 132 2.89 22.29 11.90
N ILE A 133 2.60 23.58 11.99
CA ILE A 133 1.92 24.19 13.14
C ILE A 133 0.53 24.59 12.66
N ASN A 134 -0.49 23.90 13.14
CA ASN A 134 -1.88 24.22 12.85
C ASN A 134 -2.48 24.94 14.05
N SER A 135 -3.16 26.08 13.84
CA SER A 135 -4.06 26.60 14.86
C SER A 135 -5.20 25.59 15.02
N PHE A 136 -5.36 25.06 16.22
CA PHE A 136 -6.47 24.18 16.56
C PHE A 136 -7.75 25.04 16.54
N ALA A 137 -8.36 25.19 15.36
CA ALA A 137 -9.76 25.59 15.27
C ALA A 137 -10.55 24.32 15.61
N GLY A 138 -11.04 24.28 16.85
CA GLY A 138 -11.90 23.18 17.34
C GLY A 138 -13.13 22.98 16.48
#